data_AF-A0A061GZM0-F1
#
_entry.id   AF-A0A061GZM0-F1
#
_cell.length_a   1.000
_cell.length_b   1.000
_cell.length_c   1.000
_cell.angle_alpha   90.00
_cell.angle_beta   90.00
_cell.angle_gamma   90.00
#
_symmetry.space_group_name_H-M   'P 1'
#
loop_
_entity.id
_entity.type
_entity.pdbx_description
1 polymer ?
#
loop_
_entity_poly.entity_id
_entity_poly.type
_entity_poly.pdbx_seq_one_letter_code
_entity_poly.pdbx_strand_id
1 'polypeptide(L)'
;MQHSLSPEIGVHGIPVDNFSRSGSGGVNLSRLSVGLDLNEPASSKWSSTTSIKFENVRLLNDDGRSITRDLDGFPVTCSGNAHDSMVVLKQESQYAKANDRSFSRFTMQIEQGIPVLSKWLIFNRFKCVASKGIKVGPAFLLTSLTGGSIVGDMAPYQAFAIGGLGSVRGYGEGAVGSGRSCLVANTELTFPLSKMLEGSLFLDCGTDLGSGRLVPGNPALRQGKPGSGVGLGYGLRFKSPIGHFQVDYAINAFHQKTLYFGITNLAS
;
A
#
# COMPACT_ATOMS: atom_id res chain seq x y z
N MET A 1 10.51 -1.73 -20.64
CA MET A 1 9.06 -2.03 -20.65
C MET A 1 8.78 -2.94 -19.47
N GLN A 2 7.69 -2.71 -18.74
CA GLN A 2 7.30 -3.52 -17.58
C GLN A 2 5.84 -3.93 -17.74
N HIS A 3 5.55 -5.21 -17.53
CA HIS A 3 4.19 -5.74 -17.48
C HIS A 3 3.96 -6.36 -16.11
N SER A 4 2.78 -6.15 -15.56
CA SER A 4 2.38 -6.71 -14.28
C SER A 4 0.93 -7.19 -14.35
N LEU A 5 0.65 -8.29 -13.67
CA LEU A 5 -0.67 -8.84 -13.45
C LEU A 5 -0.80 -9.13 -11.97
N SER A 6 -1.79 -8.53 -11.31
CA SER A 6 -2.01 -8.66 -9.87
C SER A 6 -3.50 -8.75 -9.56
N PRO A 7 -3.93 -9.58 -8.61
CA PRO A 7 -5.32 -9.57 -8.15
C PRO A 7 -5.65 -8.23 -7.51
N GLU A 8 -6.83 -7.68 -7.81
CA GLU A 8 -7.24 -6.37 -7.32
C GLU A 8 -8.03 -6.48 -6.01
N ILE A 9 -7.32 -6.85 -4.96
CA ILE A 9 -7.91 -7.09 -3.64
C ILE A 9 -8.11 -5.78 -2.86
N GLY A 10 -7.22 -4.81 -3.04
CA GLY A 10 -7.22 -3.58 -2.22
C GLY A 10 -8.51 -2.75 -2.34
N VAL A 11 -9.00 -2.53 -3.56
CA VAL A 11 -10.14 -1.65 -3.82
C VAL A 11 -11.43 -2.46 -3.89
N HIS A 12 -11.48 -3.44 -4.80
CA HIS A 12 -12.65 -4.25 -5.09
C HIS A 12 -12.72 -5.55 -4.27
N GLY A 13 -11.75 -5.83 -3.41
CA GLY A 13 -11.79 -7.05 -2.60
C GLY A 13 -12.91 -7.04 -1.57
N ILE A 14 -13.59 -8.17 -1.46
CA ILE A 14 -14.71 -8.38 -0.52
C ILE A 14 -14.13 -8.81 0.83
N PRO A 15 -14.32 -8.03 1.90
CA PRO A 15 -13.85 -8.41 3.22
C PRO A 15 -14.69 -9.58 3.77
N VAL A 16 -14.02 -10.55 4.38
CA VAL A 16 -14.62 -11.70 5.05
C VAL A 16 -13.98 -11.92 6.43
N ASP A 17 -14.62 -12.74 7.27
CA ASP A 17 -14.19 -13.05 8.65
C ASP A 17 -13.89 -11.79 9.47
N ASN A 18 -14.89 -10.94 9.67
CA ASN A 18 -14.72 -9.70 10.44
C ASN A 18 -13.51 -8.87 9.94
N PHE A 19 -13.40 -8.73 8.62
CA PHE A 19 -12.39 -7.93 7.92
C PHE A 19 -10.94 -8.44 8.06
N SER A 20 -10.71 -9.66 8.56
CA SER A 20 -9.34 -10.21 8.65
C SER A 20 -8.80 -10.76 7.35
N ARG A 21 -9.67 -11.05 6.37
CA ARG A 21 -9.30 -11.52 5.03
C ARG A 21 -10.08 -10.73 3.98
N SER A 22 -9.52 -10.64 2.78
CA SER A 22 -10.17 -10.05 1.61
C SER A 22 -10.05 -11.00 0.43
N GLY A 23 -11.16 -11.30 -0.23
CA GLY A 23 -11.17 -12.06 -1.49
C GLY A 23 -11.12 -11.13 -2.70
N SER A 24 -10.40 -11.50 -3.75
CA SER A 24 -10.27 -10.72 -5.01
C SER A 24 -11.62 -10.45 -5.70
N GLY A 25 -12.61 -11.33 -5.52
CA GLY A 25 -13.88 -11.23 -6.24
C GLY A 25 -13.77 -11.49 -7.74
N GLY A 26 -12.64 -12.08 -8.17
CA GLY A 26 -12.35 -12.43 -9.56
C GLY A 26 -11.94 -11.26 -10.44
N VAL A 27 -11.35 -10.20 -9.85
CA VAL A 27 -10.88 -9.02 -10.57
C VAL A 27 -9.34 -8.96 -10.51
N ASN A 28 -8.71 -8.92 -11.67
CA ASN A 28 -7.26 -8.88 -11.83
C ASN A 28 -6.85 -7.62 -12.60
N LEU A 29 -5.91 -6.87 -12.04
CA LEU A 29 -5.35 -5.68 -12.66
C LEU A 29 -4.14 -6.06 -13.53
N SER A 30 -4.25 -5.82 -14.83
CA SER A 30 -3.13 -5.91 -15.77
C SER A 30 -2.63 -4.52 -16.14
N ARG A 31 -1.37 -4.24 -15.86
CA ARG A 31 -0.74 -2.96 -16.15
C ARG A 31 0.49 -3.15 -17.03
N LEU A 32 0.47 -2.48 -18.18
CA LEU A 32 1.61 -2.33 -19.07
C LEU A 32 2.16 -0.91 -18.93
N SER A 33 3.43 -0.79 -18.52
CA SER A 33 4.11 0.50 -18.35
C SER A 33 5.37 0.57 -19.22
N VAL A 34 5.51 1.66 -19.97
CA VAL A 34 6.67 1.95 -20.83
C VAL A 34 7.15 3.36 -20.53
N GLY A 35 8.41 3.52 -20.17
CA GLY A 35 8.92 4.84 -19.81
C GLY A 35 10.40 4.86 -19.51
N LEU A 36 10.86 6.06 -19.12
CA LEU A 36 12.24 6.36 -18.78
C LEU A 36 12.31 6.84 -17.32
N ASP A 37 13.35 6.39 -16.62
CA ASP A 37 13.65 6.75 -15.24
C ASP A 37 14.99 7.49 -15.23
N LEU A 38 14.98 8.74 -14.77
CA LEU A 38 16.16 9.56 -14.56
C LEU A 38 16.45 9.62 -13.06
N ASN A 39 17.56 9.01 -12.66
CA ASN A 39 18.03 9.06 -11.28
C ASN A 39 19.03 10.22 -11.15
N GLU A 40 18.68 11.22 -10.36
CA GLU A 40 19.62 12.27 -10.01
C GLU A 40 20.60 11.73 -8.96
N PRO A 41 21.91 12.03 -9.09
CA PRO A 41 22.91 11.57 -8.14
C PRO A 41 22.54 12.06 -6.75
N ALA A 42 22.61 11.15 -5.78
CA ALA A 42 22.25 11.49 -4.42
C ALA A 42 23.19 12.59 -3.90
N SER A 43 22.65 13.75 -3.54
CA SER A 43 23.35 14.61 -2.59
C SER A 43 23.47 13.81 -1.28
N SER A 44 24.46 14.08 -0.43
CA SER A 44 24.91 13.19 0.67
C SER A 44 23.87 12.37 1.46
N LYS A 45 22.59 12.76 1.53
CA LYS A 45 21.49 12.02 2.17
C LYS A 45 20.15 12.02 1.40
N TRP A 46 20.08 12.66 0.22
CA TRP A 46 18.86 12.77 -0.58
C TRP A 46 19.07 12.13 -1.95
N SER A 47 18.22 11.20 -2.32
CA SER A 47 18.09 10.67 -3.68
C SER A 47 16.79 11.15 -4.31
N SER A 48 16.84 11.44 -5.61
CA SER A 48 15.68 11.92 -6.37
C SER A 48 15.61 11.15 -7.68
N THR A 49 14.41 10.68 -8.02
CA THR A 49 14.13 9.95 -9.25
C THR A 49 12.95 10.61 -9.95
N THR A 50 13.17 10.99 -11.20
CA THR A 50 12.16 11.56 -12.08
C THR A 50 11.83 10.55 -13.16
N SER A 51 10.57 10.16 -13.28
CA SER A 51 10.12 9.11 -14.19
C SER A 51 9.01 9.63 -15.10
N ILE A 52 9.07 9.30 -16.38
CA ILE A 52 7.96 9.54 -17.32
C ILE A 52 7.54 8.20 -17.88
N LYS A 53 6.30 7.78 -17.60
CA LYS A 53 5.76 6.46 -17.98
C LYS A 53 4.42 6.60 -18.68
N PHE A 54 4.32 6.01 -19.87
CA PHE A 54 3.04 5.67 -20.45
C PHE A 54 2.52 4.40 -19.79
N GLU A 55 1.29 4.43 -19.30
CA GLU A 55 0.62 3.29 -18.67
C GLU A 55 -0.66 2.95 -19.43
N ASN A 56 -0.86 1.66 -19.69
CA ASN A 56 -2.10 1.08 -20.16
C ASN A 56 -2.58 0.06 -19.13
N VAL A 57 -3.71 0.37 -18.48
CA VAL A 57 -4.29 -0.43 -17.40
C VAL A 57 -5.56 -1.09 -17.89
N ARG A 58 -5.68 -2.40 -17.64
CA ARG A 58 -6.83 -3.23 -17.99
C ARG A 58 -7.24 -4.03 -16.77
N LEU A 59 -8.54 -4.14 -16.55
CA LEU A 59 -9.08 -5.08 -15.58
C LEU A 59 -9.51 -6.34 -16.31
N LEU A 60 -9.13 -7.49 -15.77
CA LEU A 60 -9.39 -8.82 -16.30
C LEU A 60 -10.17 -9.62 -15.25
N ASN A 61 -11.02 -10.55 -15.69
CA ASN A 61 -11.58 -11.56 -14.80
C ASN A 61 -10.61 -12.75 -14.63
N ASP A 62 -11.00 -13.75 -13.85
CA ASP A 62 -10.22 -14.98 -13.67
C ASP A 62 -10.08 -15.81 -14.97
N ASP A 63 -10.99 -15.64 -15.94
CA ASP A 63 -10.89 -16.25 -17.28
C ASP A 63 -9.99 -15.45 -18.25
N GLY A 64 -9.37 -14.36 -17.79
CA GLY A 64 -8.51 -13.48 -18.61
C GLY A 64 -9.27 -12.54 -19.56
N ARG A 65 -10.59 -12.42 -19.43
CA ARG A 65 -11.43 -11.50 -20.23
C ARG A 65 -11.46 -10.12 -19.61
N SER A 66 -11.43 -9.08 -20.44
CA SER A 66 -11.51 -7.70 -19.94
C SER A 66 -12.88 -7.40 -19.34
N ILE A 67 -12.89 -6.83 -18.13
CA ILE A 67 -14.11 -6.36 -17.47
C ILE A 67 -14.16 -4.84 -17.48
N THR A 68 -15.36 -4.29 -17.67
CA THR A 68 -15.63 -2.85 -17.61
C THR A 68 -16.43 -2.47 -16.37
N ARG A 69 -17.04 -3.47 -15.71
CA ARG A 69 -17.86 -3.31 -14.52
C ARG A 69 -17.51 -4.33 -13.46
N ASP A 70 -17.71 -3.96 -12.20
CA ASP A 70 -17.60 -4.86 -11.06
C ASP A 70 -18.86 -5.73 -10.89
N LEU A 71 -18.88 -6.57 -9.84
CA LEU A 71 -19.98 -7.49 -9.56
C LEU A 71 -21.34 -6.79 -9.34
N ASP A 72 -21.36 -5.54 -8.85
CA ASP A 72 -22.61 -4.77 -8.68
C ASP A 72 -22.89 -3.82 -9.86
N GLY A 73 -22.14 -3.95 -10.97
CA GLY A 73 -22.39 -3.24 -12.22
C GLY A 73 -21.80 -1.83 -12.31
N PHE A 74 -20.91 -1.43 -11.40
CA PHE A 74 -20.27 -0.10 -11.43
C PHE A 74 -18.99 -0.11 -12.27
N PRO A 75 -18.64 1.00 -12.95
CA PRO A 75 -17.46 1.05 -13.79
C PRO A 75 -16.17 0.89 -12.96
N VAL A 76 -15.27 0.04 -13.45
CA VAL A 76 -13.96 -0.21 -12.81
C VAL A 76 -12.82 0.66 -13.38
N THR A 77 -13.08 1.32 -14.51
CA THR A 77 -12.19 2.28 -15.17
C THR A 77 -12.77 3.69 -15.08
N CYS A 78 -11.92 4.72 -15.16
CA CYS A 78 -12.38 6.11 -15.18
C CYS A 78 -13.17 6.42 -16.46
N SER A 79 -12.76 5.86 -17.60
CA SER A 79 -13.38 6.12 -18.89
C SER A 79 -14.62 5.26 -19.20
N GLY A 80 -14.89 4.24 -18.38
CA GLY A 80 -15.94 3.23 -18.63
C GLY A 80 -15.62 2.26 -19.79
N ASN A 81 -14.44 2.35 -20.39
CA ASN A 81 -13.96 1.43 -21.43
C ASN A 81 -13.20 0.25 -20.81
N ALA A 82 -12.83 -0.73 -21.63
CA ALA A 82 -12.06 -1.92 -21.21
C ALA A 82 -10.62 -1.61 -20.75
N HIS A 83 -10.16 -0.38 -20.94
CA HIS A 83 -8.81 0.04 -20.57
C HIS A 83 -8.75 1.54 -20.31
N ASP A 84 -7.81 1.93 -19.47
CA ASP A 84 -7.44 3.31 -19.20
C ASP A 84 -5.99 3.53 -19.67
N SER A 85 -5.78 4.59 -20.45
CA SER A 85 -4.45 5.01 -20.90
C SER A 85 -4.08 6.35 -20.28
N MET A 86 -2.83 6.49 -19.87
CA MET A 86 -2.32 7.70 -19.25
C MET A 86 -0.82 7.84 -19.46
N VAL A 87 -0.33 9.07 -19.45
CA VAL A 87 1.08 9.37 -19.28
C VAL A 87 1.25 9.97 -17.89
N VAL A 88 2.13 9.38 -17.10
CA VAL A 88 2.39 9.75 -15.72
C VAL A 88 3.81 10.28 -15.61
N LEU A 89 3.94 11.52 -15.16
CA LEU A 89 5.17 12.07 -14.64
C LEU A 89 5.22 11.78 -13.14
N LYS A 90 6.22 11.03 -12.69
CA LYS A 90 6.43 10.69 -11.28
C LYS A 90 7.73 11.31 -10.79
N GLN A 91 7.65 12.08 -9.72
CA GLN A 91 8.79 12.53 -8.93
C GLN A 91 8.82 11.76 -7.62
N GLU A 92 9.91 11.06 -7.35
CA GLU A 92 10.16 10.37 -6.09
C GLU A 92 11.41 10.94 -5.43
N SER A 93 11.27 11.42 -4.20
CA SER A 93 12.36 11.99 -3.43
C SER A 93 12.48 11.27 -2.10
N GLN A 94 13.67 10.79 -1.79
CA GLN A 94 13.96 10.00 -0.61
C GLN A 94 15.11 10.62 0.16
N TYR A 95 14.84 10.91 1.43
CA TYR A 95 15.84 11.24 2.42
C TYR A 95 16.03 10.07 3.38
N ALA A 96 17.27 9.66 3.60
CA ALA A 96 17.59 8.66 4.60
C ALA A 96 18.82 9.08 5.40
N LYS A 97 18.69 9.04 6.72
CA LYS A 97 19.77 9.30 7.67
C LYS A 97 19.75 8.22 8.75
N ALA A 98 20.83 7.47 8.83
CA ALA A 98 21.06 6.52 9.91
C ALA A 98 22.26 7.00 10.74
N ASN A 99 22.10 6.91 12.05
CA ASN A 99 23.14 7.07 13.07
C ASN A 99 23.10 5.81 13.96
N ASP A 100 24.11 5.59 14.79
CA ASP A 100 24.21 4.39 15.66
C ASP A 100 23.00 4.15 16.59
N ARG A 101 22.26 5.21 16.93
CA ARG A 101 21.11 5.16 17.84
C ARG A 101 19.78 5.51 17.18
N SER A 102 19.77 6.00 15.96
CA SER A 102 18.55 6.50 15.33
C SER A 102 18.56 6.37 13.83
N PHE A 103 17.40 6.07 13.27
CA PHE A 103 17.13 6.05 11.84
C PHE A 103 16.02 7.04 11.53
N SER A 104 16.18 7.83 10.48
CA SER A 104 15.13 8.67 9.94
C SER A 104 15.06 8.46 8.43
N ARG A 105 13.87 8.18 7.92
CA ARG A 105 13.60 8.07 6.50
C ARG A 105 12.38 8.90 6.16
N PHE A 106 12.47 9.68 5.10
CA PHE A 106 11.37 10.42 4.54
C PHE A 106 11.31 10.13 3.05
N THR A 107 10.14 9.78 2.55
CA THR A 107 9.90 9.49 1.14
C THR A 107 8.69 10.29 0.69
N MET A 108 8.87 11.07 -0.37
CA MET A 108 7.85 11.89 -0.99
C MET A 108 7.68 11.42 -2.43
N GLN A 109 6.45 11.12 -2.83
CA GLN A 109 6.11 10.68 -4.17
C GLN A 109 4.99 11.58 -4.69
N ILE A 110 5.22 12.19 -5.85
CA ILE A 110 4.26 13.00 -6.57
C ILE A 110 4.08 12.35 -7.94
N GLU A 111 2.86 12.01 -8.31
CA GLU A 111 2.50 11.48 -9.63
C GLU A 111 1.50 12.43 -10.28
N GLN A 112 1.79 12.85 -11.50
CA GLN A 112 0.94 13.73 -12.30
C GLN A 112 0.55 13.03 -13.61
N GLY A 113 -0.76 12.83 -13.80
CA GLY A 113 -1.33 12.41 -15.07
C GLY A 113 -1.38 13.60 -16.04
N ILE A 114 -0.66 13.49 -17.16
CA ILE A 114 -0.54 14.57 -18.14
C ILE A 114 -1.73 14.53 -19.11
N PRO A 115 -2.41 15.67 -19.34
CA PRO A 115 -3.53 15.78 -20.27
C PRO A 115 -3.04 15.79 -21.73
N VAL A 116 -2.65 14.62 -22.27
CA VAL A 116 -2.20 14.51 -23.68
C VAL A 116 -3.38 14.30 -24.63
N LEU A 117 -4.38 13.50 -24.21
CA LEU A 117 -5.60 13.23 -24.99
C LEU A 117 -6.84 13.41 -24.10
N SER A 118 -7.96 13.81 -24.70
CA SER A 118 -9.20 14.17 -24.00
C SER A 118 -9.87 13.04 -23.20
N LYS A 119 -9.45 11.78 -23.40
CA LYS A 119 -9.96 10.60 -22.68
C LYS A 119 -8.97 10.00 -21.68
N TRP A 120 -7.80 10.62 -21.51
CA TRP A 120 -6.76 10.13 -20.61
C TRP A 120 -6.98 10.67 -19.19
N LEU A 121 -6.51 9.93 -18.18
CA LEU A 121 -6.67 10.35 -16.80
C LEU A 121 -5.77 11.55 -16.48
N ILE A 122 -6.38 12.61 -15.92
CA ILE A 122 -5.69 13.82 -15.48
C ILE A 122 -5.81 13.90 -13.97
N PHE A 123 -4.70 13.66 -13.28
CA PHE A 123 -4.70 13.57 -11.83
C PHE A 123 -3.39 14.06 -11.23
N ASN A 124 -3.45 14.40 -9.95
CA ASN A 124 -2.29 14.64 -9.12
C ASN A 124 -2.43 13.74 -7.90
N ARG A 125 -1.49 12.82 -7.73
CA ARG A 125 -1.41 11.92 -6.60
C ARG A 125 -0.18 12.25 -5.78
N PHE A 126 -0.41 12.49 -4.51
CA PHE A 126 0.62 12.74 -3.52
C PHE A 126 0.67 11.59 -2.54
N LYS A 127 1.87 11.11 -2.22
CA LYS A 127 2.12 10.13 -1.16
C LYS A 127 3.37 10.51 -0.40
N CYS A 128 3.29 10.50 0.92
CA CYS A 128 4.37 10.81 1.82
C CYS A 128 4.50 9.71 2.87
N VAL A 129 5.73 9.28 3.15
CA VAL A 129 6.06 8.31 4.18
C VAL A 129 7.18 8.89 5.04
N ALA A 130 6.94 9.07 6.32
CA ALA A 130 7.92 9.51 7.29
C ALA A 130 8.12 8.40 8.34
N SER A 131 9.34 7.91 8.49
CA SER A 131 9.68 6.85 9.44
C SER A 131 10.84 7.29 10.33
N LYS A 132 10.73 7.01 11.63
CA LYS A 132 11.75 7.30 12.63
C LYS A 132 11.94 6.09 13.54
N GLY A 133 13.16 5.58 13.57
CA GLY A 133 13.63 4.55 14.47
C GLY A 133 14.52 5.14 15.56
N ILE A 134 14.32 4.76 16.82
CA ILE A 134 15.13 5.21 17.94
C ILE A 134 15.46 4.00 18.82
N LYS A 135 16.74 3.86 19.18
CA LYS A 135 17.20 2.87 20.14
C LYS A 135 16.92 3.35 21.57
N VAL A 136 16.15 2.57 22.32
CA VAL A 136 15.79 2.82 23.72
C VAL A 136 16.34 1.67 24.56
N GLY A 137 17.57 1.83 25.05
CA GLY A 137 18.30 0.76 25.74
C GLY A 137 18.57 -0.44 24.82
N PRO A 138 18.19 -1.68 25.20
CA PRO A 138 18.30 -2.83 24.31
C PRO A 138 17.20 -2.87 23.24
N ALA A 139 16.11 -2.12 23.42
CA ALA A 139 14.98 -2.11 22.50
C ALA A 139 15.14 -1.07 21.39
N PHE A 140 14.38 -1.24 20.31
CA PHE A 140 14.32 -0.35 19.17
C PHE A 140 12.85 -0.02 18.86
N LEU A 141 12.51 1.26 18.95
CA LEU A 141 11.19 1.77 18.62
C LEU A 141 11.21 2.34 17.21
N LEU A 142 10.37 1.81 16.33
CA LEU A 142 10.15 2.27 14.97
C LEU A 142 8.74 2.82 14.84
N THR A 143 8.62 4.10 14.46
CA THR A 143 7.34 4.72 14.13
C THR A 143 7.37 5.14 12.66
N SER A 144 6.27 4.91 11.95
CA SER A 144 6.06 5.33 10.58
C SER A 144 4.71 6.00 10.43
N LEU A 145 4.65 7.03 9.59
CA LEU A 145 3.43 7.73 9.22
C LEU A 145 3.39 7.81 7.70
N THR A 146 2.34 7.25 7.11
CA THR A 146 2.06 7.30 5.67
C THR A 146 0.81 8.13 5.44
N GLY A 147 0.93 9.17 4.61
CA GLY A 147 -0.20 9.98 4.16
C GLY A 147 -0.27 9.98 2.64
N GLY A 148 -1.48 10.05 2.10
CA GLY A 148 -1.68 10.12 0.66
C GLY A 148 -2.96 10.87 0.29
N SER A 149 -2.97 11.49 -0.88
CA SER A 149 -4.17 12.11 -1.46
C SER A 149 -4.12 12.13 -2.98
N ILE A 150 -5.27 11.98 -3.64
CA ILE A 150 -5.45 12.08 -5.09
C ILE A 150 -6.44 13.20 -5.40
N VAL A 151 -6.08 14.09 -6.31
CA VAL A 151 -6.89 15.22 -6.80
C VAL A 151 -7.02 15.12 -8.32
N GLY A 152 -8.20 15.41 -8.86
CA GLY A 152 -8.51 15.25 -10.29
C GLY A 152 -9.25 13.95 -10.60
N ASP A 153 -9.22 13.56 -11.87
CA ASP A 153 -9.84 12.32 -12.35
C ASP A 153 -9.16 11.12 -11.71
N MET A 154 -9.91 10.06 -11.44
CA MET A 154 -9.35 8.92 -10.74
C MET A 154 -10.16 7.68 -11.05
N ALA A 155 -9.48 6.60 -11.42
CA ALA A 155 -10.11 5.29 -11.49
C ALA A 155 -10.15 4.62 -10.10
N PRO A 156 -11.15 3.75 -9.83
CA PRO A 156 -11.23 3.00 -8.58
C PRO A 156 -9.91 2.32 -8.19
N TYR A 157 -9.24 1.63 -9.13
CA TYR A 157 -7.99 0.90 -8.91
C TYR A 157 -6.81 1.78 -8.44
N GLN A 158 -6.89 3.10 -8.57
CA GLN A 158 -5.85 4.02 -8.09
C GLN A 158 -6.02 4.39 -6.61
N ALA A 159 -7.13 4.01 -5.99
CA ALA A 159 -7.44 4.38 -4.61
C ALA A 159 -6.42 3.84 -3.61
N PHE A 160 -6.27 4.58 -2.52
CA PHE A 160 -5.46 4.12 -1.39
C PHE A 160 -6.26 3.06 -0.64
N ALA A 161 -5.88 1.81 -0.86
CA ALA A 161 -6.32 0.68 -0.06
C ALA A 161 -5.62 0.68 1.31
N ILE A 162 -6.40 0.48 2.38
CA ILE A 162 -5.95 0.46 3.77
C ILE A 162 -6.29 -0.90 4.37
N GLY A 163 -5.33 -1.48 5.09
CA GLY A 163 -5.44 -2.84 5.63
C GLY A 163 -4.52 -3.83 4.91
N GLY A 164 -4.07 -4.85 5.64
CA GLY A 164 -3.08 -5.82 5.18
C GLY A 164 -1.70 -5.60 5.81
N LEU A 165 -0.76 -6.47 5.46
CA LEU A 165 0.59 -6.53 6.04
C LEU A 165 1.39 -5.23 5.96
N GLY A 166 1.25 -4.49 4.86
CA GLY A 166 1.96 -3.23 4.63
C GLY A 166 1.23 -1.97 5.10
N SER A 167 0.09 -2.11 5.79
CA SER A 167 -0.74 -0.99 6.24
C SER A 167 -1.23 -1.20 7.67
N VAL A 168 -2.38 -1.83 7.89
CA VAL A 168 -2.90 -2.14 9.23
C VAL A 168 -2.99 -3.65 9.38
N ARG A 169 -2.06 -4.22 10.15
CA ARG A 169 -2.03 -5.67 10.43
C ARG A 169 -3.28 -6.10 11.20
N GLY A 170 -3.70 -7.35 11.00
CA GLY A 170 -4.94 -7.90 11.53
C GLY A 170 -6.13 -7.76 10.57
N TYR A 171 -6.03 -6.89 9.58
CA TYR A 171 -7.00 -6.74 8.50
C TYR A 171 -6.53 -7.41 7.21
N GLY A 172 -7.49 -7.82 6.38
CA GLY A 172 -7.25 -8.21 5.00
C GLY A 172 -6.77 -7.03 4.16
N GLU A 173 -6.18 -7.31 3.01
CA GLU A 173 -5.74 -6.27 2.07
C GLU A 173 -6.92 -5.37 1.69
N GLY A 174 -6.80 -4.06 1.93
CA GLY A 174 -7.86 -3.10 1.65
C GLY A 174 -9.12 -3.23 2.50
N ALA A 175 -9.16 -4.08 3.51
CA ALA A 175 -10.37 -4.36 4.30
C ALA A 175 -10.77 -3.21 5.25
N VAL A 176 -9.84 -2.31 5.59
CA VAL A 176 -10.13 -1.15 6.45
C VAL A 176 -10.84 -0.06 5.65
N GLY A 177 -10.40 0.19 4.42
CA GLY A 177 -10.96 1.27 3.60
C GLY A 177 -10.28 1.38 2.24
N SER A 178 -10.96 2.06 1.32
CA SER A 178 -10.42 2.41 0.00
C SER A 178 -10.84 3.84 -0.31
N GLY A 179 -9.90 4.78 -0.24
CA GLY A 179 -10.18 6.22 -0.32
C GLY A 179 -9.29 6.99 -1.30
N ARG A 180 -9.72 8.20 -1.65
CA ARG A 180 -8.89 9.17 -2.39
C ARG A 180 -7.74 9.69 -1.55
N SER A 181 -7.94 9.77 -0.24
CA SER A 181 -6.97 10.20 0.75
C SER A 181 -6.87 9.13 1.83
N CYS A 182 -5.68 9.00 2.41
CA CYS A 182 -5.46 8.05 3.49
C CYS A 182 -4.44 8.59 4.48
N LEU A 183 -4.54 8.12 5.71
CA LEU A 183 -3.53 8.29 6.75
C LEU A 183 -3.35 6.96 7.48
N VAL A 184 -2.11 6.50 7.59
CA VAL A 184 -1.74 5.26 8.28
C VAL A 184 -0.56 5.55 9.19
N ALA A 185 -0.65 5.18 10.46
CA ALA A 185 0.46 5.25 11.40
C ALA A 185 0.77 3.86 11.94
N ASN A 186 2.05 3.51 11.95
CA ASN A 186 2.57 2.23 12.41
C ASN A 186 3.60 2.48 13.49
N THR A 187 3.47 1.82 14.63
CA THR A 187 4.47 1.85 15.69
C THR A 187 4.84 0.43 16.07
N GLU A 188 6.13 0.14 16.09
CA GLU A 188 6.67 -1.17 16.42
C GLU A 188 7.84 -1.04 17.40
N LEU A 189 7.74 -1.72 18.53
CA LEU A 189 8.78 -1.84 19.53
C LEU A 189 9.40 -3.23 19.43
N THR A 190 10.65 -3.31 19.00
CA THR A 190 11.42 -4.56 18.92
C THR A 190 12.39 -4.65 20.09
N PHE A 191 12.52 -5.81 20.72
CA PHE A 191 13.47 -6.05 21.81
C PHE A 191 14.17 -7.40 21.64
N PRO A 192 15.49 -7.47 21.93
CA PRO A 192 16.23 -8.72 21.85
C PRO A 192 15.87 -9.64 23.02
N LEU A 193 15.44 -10.86 22.72
CA LEU A 193 15.20 -11.91 23.71
C LEU A 193 16.43 -12.81 23.88
N SER A 194 17.13 -13.09 22.78
CA SER A 194 18.39 -13.83 22.76
C SER A 194 19.25 -13.38 21.57
N LYS A 195 20.44 -13.97 21.37
CA LYS A 195 21.31 -13.64 20.22
C LYS A 195 20.65 -13.92 18.86
N MET A 196 19.67 -14.83 18.81
CA MET A 196 19.00 -15.26 17.58
C MET A 196 17.51 -14.94 17.55
N LEU A 197 16.92 -14.47 18.66
CA LEU A 197 15.50 -14.23 18.78
C LEU A 197 15.21 -12.79 19.22
N GLU A 198 14.35 -12.11 18.47
CA GLU A 198 13.81 -10.80 18.79
C GLU A 198 12.30 -10.89 18.95
N GLY A 199 11.77 -10.23 19.97
CA GLY A 199 10.34 -10.00 20.11
C GLY A 199 9.96 -8.65 19.52
N SER A 200 8.75 -8.53 19.00
CA SER A 200 8.16 -7.26 18.58
C SER A 200 6.77 -7.08 19.19
N LEU A 201 6.43 -5.84 19.50
CA LEU A 201 5.08 -5.39 19.83
C LEU A 201 4.72 -4.30 18.84
N PHE A 202 3.53 -4.32 18.27
CA PHE A 202 3.12 -3.33 17.30
C PHE A 202 1.69 -2.83 17.51
N LEU A 203 1.50 -1.58 17.11
CA LEU A 203 0.23 -0.89 17.04
C LEU A 203 0.17 -0.16 15.70
N ASP A 204 -0.80 -0.54 14.89
CA ASP A 204 -1.07 0.04 13.59
C ASP A 204 -2.46 0.70 13.61
N CYS A 205 -2.58 1.88 13.04
CA CYS A 205 -3.86 2.52 12.82
C CYS A 205 -3.94 3.13 11.42
N GLY A 206 -5.12 3.12 10.82
CA GLY A 206 -5.33 3.64 9.48
C GLY A 206 -6.72 4.20 9.29
N THR A 207 -6.85 5.21 8.42
CA THR A 207 -8.12 5.80 8.04
C THR A 207 -8.09 6.35 6.61
N ASP A 208 -9.22 6.23 5.92
CA ASP A 208 -9.46 6.80 4.60
C ASP A 208 -9.90 8.28 4.64
N LEU A 209 -9.87 8.91 5.83
CA LEU A 209 -10.28 10.29 6.06
C LEU A 209 -11.71 10.61 5.57
N GLY A 210 -12.59 9.61 5.49
CA GLY A 210 -13.95 9.74 4.97
C GLY A 210 -14.01 9.98 3.46
N SER A 211 -12.89 9.77 2.76
CA SER A 211 -12.76 10.00 1.31
C SER A 211 -13.18 8.79 0.47
N GLY A 212 -13.57 7.66 1.08
CA GLY A 212 -14.05 6.47 0.37
C GLY A 212 -15.25 6.73 -0.54
N ARG A 213 -16.17 7.62 -0.11
CA ARG A 213 -17.32 8.06 -0.92
C ARG A 213 -16.95 8.84 -2.19
N LEU A 214 -15.74 9.38 -2.24
CA LEU A 214 -15.25 10.17 -3.37
C LEU A 214 -14.55 9.29 -4.43
N VAL A 215 -14.36 8.00 -4.15
CA VAL A 215 -13.88 7.03 -5.12
C VAL A 215 -15.04 6.64 -6.04
N PRO A 216 -14.89 6.72 -7.37
CA PRO A 216 -15.95 6.30 -8.29
C PRO A 216 -16.43 4.88 -8.02
N GLY A 217 -17.75 4.67 -8.14
CA GLY A 217 -18.37 3.40 -7.79
C GLY A 217 -18.49 3.13 -6.28
N ASN A 218 -17.94 3.97 -5.41
CA ASN A 218 -18.04 3.89 -3.95
C ASN A 218 -17.81 2.47 -3.36
N PRO A 219 -16.68 1.81 -3.71
CA PRO A 219 -16.45 0.42 -3.35
C PRO A 219 -16.38 0.22 -1.82
N ALA A 220 -15.80 1.17 -1.09
CA ALA A 220 -15.63 1.05 0.36
C ALA A 220 -16.96 0.96 1.12
N LEU A 221 -17.91 1.86 0.84
CA LEU A 221 -19.21 1.84 1.51
C LEU A 221 -20.07 0.65 1.08
N ARG A 222 -20.02 0.26 -0.20
CA ARG A 222 -20.75 -0.92 -0.71
C ARG A 222 -20.29 -2.21 -0.05
N GLN A 223 -18.99 -2.31 0.23
CA GLN A 223 -18.37 -3.47 0.88
C GLN A 223 -18.41 -3.38 2.42
N GLY A 224 -19.07 -2.38 2.99
CA GLY A 224 -19.17 -2.20 4.43
C GLY A 224 -17.83 -1.97 5.13
N LYS A 225 -16.80 -1.49 4.41
CA LYS A 225 -15.48 -1.21 5.00
C LYS A 225 -15.62 -0.12 6.07
N PRO A 226 -14.98 -0.26 7.25
CA PRO A 226 -15.19 0.64 8.38
C PRO A 226 -14.66 2.07 8.15
N GLY A 227 -13.75 2.29 7.19
CA GLY A 227 -13.13 3.60 6.89
C GLY A 227 -12.02 3.99 7.87
N SER A 228 -11.99 3.40 9.07
CA SER A 228 -10.87 3.44 9.99
C SER A 228 -10.68 2.10 10.69
N GLY A 229 -9.45 1.81 11.10
CA GLY A 229 -9.10 0.52 11.69
C GLY A 229 -7.86 0.61 12.56
N VAL A 230 -7.83 -0.23 13.59
CA VAL A 230 -6.69 -0.36 14.51
C VAL A 230 -6.33 -1.84 14.62
N GLY A 231 -5.05 -2.13 14.44
CA GLY A 231 -4.45 -3.45 14.58
C GLY A 231 -3.41 -3.44 15.68
N LEU A 232 -3.50 -4.37 16.61
CA LEU A 232 -2.49 -4.55 17.67
C LEU A 232 -1.95 -5.95 17.62
N GLY A 233 -0.68 -6.14 17.96
CA GLY A 233 -0.12 -7.46 17.92
C GLY A 233 1.29 -7.56 18.44
N TYR A 234 1.79 -8.78 18.38
CA TYR A 234 3.15 -9.11 18.77
C TYR A 234 3.73 -10.10 17.79
N GLY A 235 5.05 -10.08 17.65
CA GLY A 235 5.76 -10.95 16.73
C GLY A 235 7.03 -11.52 17.32
N LEU A 236 7.50 -12.59 16.70
CA LEU A 236 8.79 -13.19 16.97
C LEU A 236 9.58 -13.21 15.66
N ARG A 237 10.82 -12.73 15.73
CA ARG A 237 11.76 -12.69 14.62
C ARG A 237 12.94 -13.58 14.98
N PHE A 238 13.10 -14.66 14.22
CA PHE A 238 14.19 -15.61 14.38
C PHE A 238 15.24 -15.37 13.29
N LYS A 239 16.46 -15.06 13.73
CA LYS A 239 17.62 -14.86 12.86
C LYS A 239 18.39 -16.18 12.77
N SER A 240 18.28 -16.85 11.63
CA SER A 240 19.05 -18.04 11.28
C SER A 240 20.13 -17.69 10.25
N PRO A 241 21.27 -18.39 10.21
CA PRO A 241 22.23 -18.29 9.11
C PRO A 241 21.62 -18.54 7.72
N ILE A 242 20.51 -19.30 7.64
CA ILE A 242 19.84 -19.68 6.40
C ILE A 242 18.79 -18.63 5.98
N GLY A 243 18.38 -17.73 6.90
CA GLY A 243 17.37 -16.72 6.61
C GLY A 243 16.72 -16.14 7.87
N HIS A 244 15.91 -15.11 7.67
CA HIS A 244 15.13 -14.48 8.71
C HIS A 244 13.69 -14.98 8.65
N PHE A 245 13.23 -15.58 9.74
CA PHE A 245 11.85 -16.03 9.91
C PHE A 245 11.11 -15.04 10.81
N GLN A 246 9.92 -14.63 10.40
CA GLN A 246 9.07 -13.74 11.15
C GLN A 246 7.70 -14.36 11.31
N VAL A 247 7.18 -14.32 12.53
CA VAL A 247 5.80 -14.70 12.84
C VAL A 247 5.17 -13.55 13.60
N ASP A 248 4.16 -12.92 13.00
CA ASP A 248 3.40 -11.83 13.63
C ASP A 248 1.98 -12.31 13.91
N TYR A 249 1.53 -12.13 15.15
CA TYR A 249 0.16 -12.36 15.58
C TYR A 249 -0.53 -11.02 15.79
N ALA A 250 -1.56 -10.76 14.99
CA ALA A 250 -2.31 -9.51 15.00
C ALA A 250 -3.77 -9.75 15.43
N ILE A 251 -4.33 -8.78 16.15
CA ILE A 251 -5.74 -8.71 16.53
C ILE A 251 -6.29 -7.40 15.98
N ASN A 252 -7.42 -7.48 15.28
CA ASN A 252 -8.11 -6.30 14.77
C ASN A 252 -9.17 -5.77 15.76
N ALA A 253 -9.77 -4.62 15.48
CA ALA A 253 -10.80 -4.01 16.34
C ALA A 253 -12.06 -4.88 16.51
N PHE A 254 -12.25 -5.88 15.65
CA PHE A 254 -13.36 -6.84 15.69
C PHE A 254 -13.00 -8.14 16.41
N HIS A 255 -11.91 -8.16 17.20
CA HIS A 255 -11.40 -9.31 17.95
C HIS A 255 -10.99 -10.52 17.09
N GLN A 256 -10.86 -10.33 15.78
CA GLN A 256 -10.39 -11.38 14.89
C GLN A 256 -8.87 -11.45 14.91
N LYS A 257 -8.37 -12.69 14.92
CA LYS A 257 -6.95 -13.01 15.08
C LYS A 257 -6.38 -13.46 13.75
N THR A 258 -5.25 -12.88 13.37
CA THR A 258 -4.55 -13.19 12.12
C THR A 258 -3.10 -13.50 12.41
N LEU A 259 -2.62 -14.61 11.84
CA LEU A 259 -1.23 -15.02 11.88
C LEU A 259 -0.58 -14.71 10.54
N TYR A 260 0.56 -14.02 10.59
CA TYR A 260 1.39 -13.74 9.43
C TYR A 260 2.73 -14.44 9.55
N PHE A 261 3.17 -15.01 8.42
CA PHE A 261 4.45 -15.68 8.30
C PHE A 261 5.26 -14.98 7.22
N GLY A 262 6.47 -14.53 7.58
CA GLY A 262 7.43 -13.92 6.67
C GLY A 262 8.71 -14.72 6.64
N ILE A 263 9.21 -15.00 5.44
CA ILE A 263 10.53 -15.62 5.23
C ILE A 263 11.30 -14.67 4.34
N THR A 264 12.38 -14.10 4.89
CA THR A 264 13.32 -13.30 4.12
C THR A 264 14.60 -14.10 4.03
N ASN A 265 14.90 -14.60 2.83
CA ASN A 265 16.20 -15.22 2.58
C ASN A 265 17.27 -14.12 2.65
N LEU A 266 18.33 -14.38 3.42
CA LEU A 266 19.60 -13.70 3.20
C LEU A 266 20.14 -14.24 1.87
N ALA A 267 19.70 -13.65 0.76
CA ALA A 267 20.37 -13.90 -0.51
C ALA A 267 21.81 -13.42 -0.36
N SER A 268 22.74 -14.36 -0.57
CA SER A 268 24.19 -14.16 -0.62
C SER A 268 24.61 -13.07 -1.59
#